data_AF-A0AAD7BP84-F1
#
_entry.id   AF-A0AAD7BP84-F1
#
_cell.length_a   1.000
_cell.length_b   1.000
_cell.length_c   1.000
_cell.angle_alpha   90.00
_cell.angle_beta   90.00
_cell.angle_gamma   90.00
#
_symmetry.space_group_name_H-M   'P 1'
#
loop_
_entity.id
_entity.type
_entity.pdbx_description
1 polymer ?
#
loop_
_entity_poly.entity_id
_entity_poly.type
_entity_poly.pdbx_seq_one_letter_code
_entity_poly.pdbx_strand_id
1 'polypeptide(L)'
;MLVTFDISRGKQPGTPGECVLLANGGSAKSISYSGVPNQANFFESGGLHDRCTNGPTIVTGGGSGCATAPDGFNLESFNFS
;
A
#
# COMPACT_ATOMS: atom_id res chain seq x y z
N MET A 1 -9.49 6.61 8.37
CA MET A 1 -8.34 7.44 7.94
C MET A 1 -8.02 7.09 6.49
N LEU A 2 -7.91 8.09 5.63
CA LEU A 2 -7.42 7.96 4.25
C LEU A 2 -5.95 8.41 4.24
N VAL A 3 -5.06 7.61 3.66
CA VAL A 3 -3.65 7.95 3.48
C VAL A 3 -3.39 8.20 1.99
N THR A 4 -2.65 9.24 1.64
CA THR A 4 -2.38 9.58 0.24
C THR A 4 -0.88 9.56 -0.04
N PHE A 5 -0.49 8.86 -1.11
CA PHE A 5 0.90 8.78 -1.58
C PHE A 5 1.01 9.25 -3.03
N ASP A 6 2.00 10.10 -3.31
CA ASP A 6 2.35 10.50 -4.67
C ASP A 6 3.74 9.94 -5.01
N ILE A 7 3.77 8.93 -5.88
CA ILE A 7 4.98 8.22 -6.29
C ILE A 7 5.73 9.00 -7.36
N SER A 8 5.01 9.82 -8.14
CA SER A 8 5.56 10.73 -9.16
C SER A 8 6.52 11.79 -8.61
N ARG A 9 6.46 12.12 -7.32
CA ARG A 9 7.34 13.12 -6.67
C ARG A 9 8.55 12.55 -5.93
N GLY A 10 8.94 11.31 -6.20
CA GLY A 10 10.27 10.80 -5.80
C GLY A 10 10.46 10.56 -4.31
N LYS A 11 9.39 10.59 -3.50
CA LYS A 11 9.41 10.03 -2.15
C LYS A 11 8.88 8.60 -2.20
N GLN A 12 9.53 7.80 -3.04
CA GLN A 12 9.52 6.36 -2.85
C GLN A 12 10.13 6.10 -1.47
N PRO A 13 9.50 5.37 -0.56
CA PRO A 13 10.27 4.42 0.24
C PRO A 13 11.10 3.63 -0.78
N GLY A 14 12.41 3.81 -0.69
CA GLY A 14 13.38 3.58 -1.73
C GLY A 14 13.27 2.22 -2.39
N THR A 15 13.24 2.24 -3.73
CA THR A 15 13.27 1.09 -4.65
C THR A 15 11.88 0.53 -5.00
N PRO A 16 11.58 0.33 -6.31
CA PRO A 16 10.44 -0.47 -6.73
C PRO A 16 10.42 -1.83 -6.00
N GLY A 17 9.29 -2.16 -5.40
CA GLY A 17 9.10 -3.36 -4.61
C GLY A 17 9.41 -3.22 -3.11
N GLU A 18 9.91 -2.08 -2.62
CA GLU A 18 10.11 -1.88 -1.18
C GLU A 18 8.78 -1.87 -0.43
N CYS A 19 8.73 -2.64 0.66
CA CYS A 19 7.57 -2.70 1.52
C CYS A 19 7.50 -1.50 2.45
N VAL A 20 6.39 -0.79 2.38
CA VAL A 20 6.13 0.42 3.16
C VAL A 20 5.19 0.09 4.29
N LEU A 21 5.64 0.33 5.52
CA LEU A 21 4.81 0.19 6.70
C LEU A 21 4.15 1.50 7.07
N LEU A 22 2.87 1.43 7.40
CA LEU A 22 2.20 2.55 8.05
C LEU A 22 2.82 2.72 9.45
N ALA A 23 3.55 3.82 9.63
CA ALA A 23 4.34 4.07 10.83
C ALA A 23 3.52 3.96 12.13
N ASN A 24 4.18 3.56 13.21
CA ASN A 24 3.62 3.38 14.56
C ASN A 24 2.54 2.29 14.71
N GLY A 25 2.58 1.23 13.88
CA GLY A 25 1.51 0.22 13.87
C GLY A 25 0.18 0.80 13.36
N GLY A 26 0.29 1.78 12.46
CA GLY A 26 -0.86 2.47 11.90
C GLY A 26 -1.64 1.56 10.95
N SER A 27 -2.96 1.76 10.92
CA SER A 27 -3.88 1.05 10.04
C SER A 27 -4.71 2.07 9.26
N ALA A 28 -4.87 1.87 7.95
CA ALA A 28 -5.70 2.73 7.10
C ALA A 28 -6.85 1.95 6.48
N LYS A 29 -8.02 2.58 6.37
CA LYS A 29 -9.15 1.98 5.64
C LYS A 29 -8.95 2.08 4.14
N SER A 30 -8.27 3.14 3.70
CA SER A 30 -8.03 3.40 2.30
C SER A 30 -6.70 4.10 2.08
N ILE A 31 -6.09 3.79 0.94
CA ILE A 31 -4.83 4.37 0.49
C ILE A 31 -5.03 4.87 -0.94
N SER A 32 -4.94 6.19 -1.13
CA SER A 32 -4.88 6.82 -2.45
C SER A 32 -3.44 6.90 -2.94
N TYR A 33 -3.23 6.63 -4.22
CA TYR A 33 -1.91 6.64 -4.85
C TYR A 33 -1.95 7.33 -6.22
N SER A 34 -0.83 7.92 -6.61
CA SER A 34 -0.61 8.50 -7.94
C SER A 34 0.81 8.24 -8.43
N GLY A 35 0.98 8.09 -9.75
CA GLY A 35 2.29 7.94 -10.37
C GLY A 35 2.94 6.56 -10.19
N VAL A 36 2.15 5.50 -9.99
CA VAL A 36 2.65 4.11 -9.98
C VAL A 36 3.12 3.74 -11.38
N PRO A 37 4.35 3.25 -11.57
CA PRO A 37 4.85 2.91 -12.91
C PRO A 37 4.20 1.63 -13.48
N ASN A 38 4.09 0.54 -12.70
CA ASN A 38 3.56 -0.73 -13.21
C ASN A 38 2.40 -1.29 -12.38
N GLN A 39 2.59 -1.45 -11.07
CA GLN A 39 1.62 -2.13 -10.21
C GLN A 39 1.70 -1.65 -8.76
N ALA A 40 0.56 -1.59 -8.11
CA ALA A 40 0.42 -1.28 -6.70
C ALA A 40 -0.23 -2.44 -5.94
N ASN A 41 0.34 -2.76 -4.79
CA ASN A 41 0.00 -3.92 -3.98
C ASN A 41 -0.23 -3.46 -2.55
N PHE A 42 -1.33 -3.90 -1.94
CA PHE A 42 -1.73 -3.51 -0.59
C PHE A 42 -2.01 -4.74 0.26
N PHE A 43 -1.65 -4.64 1.54
CA PHE A 43 -1.64 -5.76 2.47
C PHE A 43 -2.42 -5.38 3.73
N GLU A 44 -3.33 -6.25 4.14
CA GLU A 44 -4.18 -6.07 5.32
C GLU A 44 -3.56 -6.58 6.62
N SER A 45 -4.00 -6.00 7.74
CA SER A 45 -3.72 -6.46 9.09
C SER A 45 -4.37 -7.81 9.39
N GLY A 46 -3.59 -8.75 9.95
CA GLY A 46 -4.12 -10.07 10.34
C GLY A 46 -3.10 -11.16 10.67
N GLY A 47 -1.80 -10.84 10.83
CA GLY A 47 -0.75 -11.84 11.09
C GLY A 47 0.60 -11.40 10.55
N LEU A 48 1.35 -12.30 9.88
CA LEU A 48 2.66 -12.08 9.22
C LEU A 48 2.66 -11.05 8.05
N HIS A 49 1.69 -10.14 8.02
CA HIS A 49 1.43 -9.18 6.93
C HIS A 49 2.20 -7.87 7.11
N ASP A 50 2.96 -7.76 8.20
CA ASP A 50 3.82 -6.62 8.58
C ASP A 50 4.92 -6.29 7.56
N ARG A 51 5.16 -7.11 6.53
CA ARG A 51 6.32 -6.95 5.64
C ARG A 51 6.10 -7.36 4.18
N CYS A 52 4.87 -7.22 3.66
CA CYS A 52 4.58 -7.56 2.26
C CYS A 52 4.91 -9.03 1.89
N THR A 53 4.87 -9.93 2.88
CA THR A 53 5.36 -11.32 2.79
C THR A 53 4.28 -12.35 2.49
N ASN A 54 3.02 -12.07 2.80
CA ASN A 54 1.90 -13.03 2.70
C ASN A 54 1.03 -12.85 1.46
N GLY A 55 1.55 -12.17 0.44
CA GLY A 55 0.80 -11.86 -0.79
C GLY A 55 -0.15 -10.67 -0.60
N PRO A 56 -0.33 -9.85 -1.64
CA PRO A 56 -1.19 -8.69 -1.57
C PRO A 56 -2.67 -9.09 -1.52
N THR A 57 -3.44 -8.43 -0.65
CA THR A 57 -4.91 -8.53 -0.65
C THR A 57 -5.49 -7.79 -1.85
N ILE A 58 -4.92 -6.62 -2.16
CA ILE A 58 -5.40 -5.77 -3.25
C ILE A 58 -4.24 -5.50 -4.19
N VAL A 59 -4.47 -5.77 -5.46
CA VAL A 59 -3.52 -5.53 -6.54
C VAL A 59 -4.18 -4.64 -7.57
N THR A 60 -3.53 -3.52 -7.88
CA THR A 60 -4.00 -2.57 -8.88
C THR A 60 -2.91 -2.28 -9.89
N GLY A 61 -3.30 -1.90 -11.11
CA GLY A 61 -2.36 -1.53 -12.15
C GLY A 61 -1.68 -0.18 -11.89
N GLY A 62 -0.78 0.19 -12.80
CA GLY A 62 -0.08 1.48 -12.79
C GLY A 62 -1.02 2.68 -12.92
N GLY A 63 -0.44 3.86 -12.72
CA GLY A 63 -1.15 5.15 -12.74
C GLY A 63 -1.59 5.59 -11.34
N SER A 64 -2.83 6.03 -11.24
CA SER A 64 -3.40 6.61 -10.03
C SER A 64 -4.69 5.90 -9.64
N GLY A 65 -4.94 5.77 -8.35
CA GLY A 65 -6.12 5.08 -7.85
C GLY A 65 -6.26 5.11 -6.33
N CYS A 66 -7.16 4.31 -5.82
CA CYS A 66 -7.41 4.15 -4.40
C CYS A 66 -7.66 2.68 -4.08
N ALA A 67 -6.94 2.14 -3.11
CA ALA A 67 -7.20 0.82 -2.55
C ALA A 67 -7.95 0.97 -1.23
N THR A 68 -9.00 0.18 -1.05
CA THR A 68 -9.86 0.20 0.16
C THR A 68 -9.93 -1.21 0.72
N ALA A 69 -9.59 -1.38 2.00
CA ALA A 69 -9.71 -2.66 2.69
C ALA A 69 -11.18 -3.11 2.75
N PRO A 70 -11.50 -4.40 2.53
CA PRO A 70 -12.79 -4.98 2.86
C PRO A 70 -13.29 -4.69 4.29
N ASP A 71 -14.60 -4.84 4.47
CA ASP A 71 -15.25 -4.62 5.76
C ASP A 71 -14.66 -5.52 6.85
N GLY A 72 -14.30 -4.91 7.98
CA GLY A 72 -13.66 -5.59 9.11
C GLY A 72 -12.13 -5.58 9.09
N PHE A 73 -11.50 -5.14 8.00
CA PHE A 73 -10.05 -5.09 7.86
C PHE A 73 -9.51 -3.66 7.72
N ASN A 74 -8.19 -3.52 7.84
CA ASN A 74 -7.44 -2.30 7.53
C ASN A 74 -6.16 -2.67 6.77
N LEU A 75 -5.67 -1.74 5.95
CA LEU A 75 -4.37 -1.80 5.29
C LEU A 75 -3.26 -1.38 6.25
N GLU A 76 -2.17 -2.15 6.30
CA GLU A 76 -1.00 -1.89 7.17
C GLU A 76 0.28 -1.68 6.39
N SER A 77 0.38 -2.28 5.20
CA SER A 77 1.52 -2.10 4.33
C SER A 77 1.13 -2.10 2.86
N PHE A 78 2.04 -1.60 2.03
CA PHE A 78 1.90 -1.56 0.58
C PHE A 78 3.27 -1.58 -0.08
N ASN A 79 3.34 -1.98 -1.35
CA ASN A 79 4.50 -1.76 -2.18
C ASN A 79 4.09 -1.42 -3.62
N PHE A 80 5.00 -0.75 -4.32
CA PHE A 80 4.80 -0.29 -5.69
C PHE A 80 5.94 -0.77 -6.57
N SER A 81 5.63 -1.28 -7.75
CA SER A 81 6.59 -1.72 -8.77
C SER A 81 6.40 -1.00 -10.08
#